data_AF-A0A954BVI4-F1
#
_entry.id   AF-A0A954BVI4-F1
#
_cell.length_a   1.000
_cell.length_b   1.000
_cell.length_c   1.000
_cell.angle_alpha   90.00
_cell.angle_beta   90.00
_cell.angle_gamma   90.00
#
_symmetry.space_group_name_H-M   'P 1'
#
loop_
_entity.id
_entity.type
_entity.pdbx_description
1 polymer ?
#
loop_
_entity_poly.entity_id
_entity_poly.type
_entity_poly.pdbx_seq_one_letter_code
_entity_poly.pdbx_strand_id
1 'polypeptide(L)'
;MANTKRTTRILRPDLPAGVLSQREALEKLDTLTEDAHVGGGKARIEKQHAGGKLTARERINLLCDEGSFEEIDAFVTHNVSAYGLADKKPLGDGVVTGVGRVYGRPVYVFAQDFTVFGGSLGERYGAKIVKIMDQALKNGCPIIGFNDSGGAR
;
A
#
# COMPACT_ATOMS: atom_id res chain seq x y z
N MET A 1 -19.78 -47.63 -15.43
CA MET A 1 -19.93 -47.05 -14.08
C MET A 1 -19.22 -45.71 -14.04
N ALA A 2 -19.97 -44.61 -14.09
CA ALA A 2 -19.45 -43.25 -14.17
C ALA A 2 -19.16 -42.72 -12.75
N ASN A 3 -17.92 -42.27 -12.51
CA ASN A 3 -17.51 -41.68 -11.24
C ASN A 3 -17.41 -40.15 -11.37
N THR A 4 -18.51 -39.47 -11.05
CA THR A 4 -18.63 -38.02 -11.01
C THR A 4 -17.82 -37.48 -9.82
N LYS A 5 -16.64 -36.92 -10.09
CA LYS A 5 -15.87 -36.19 -9.06
C LYS A 5 -16.62 -34.93 -8.66
N ARG A 6 -17.12 -34.93 -7.43
CA ARG A 6 -17.78 -33.82 -6.74
C ARG A 6 -16.93 -32.57 -6.78
N THR A 7 -17.41 -31.57 -7.49
CA THR A 7 -16.99 -30.17 -7.33
C THR A 7 -17.41 -29.71 -5.93
N THR A 8 -16.47 -29.46 -5.03
CA THR A 8 -16.74 -28.79 -3.75
C THR A 8 -17.05 -27.32 -4.02
N ARG A 9 -18.30 -27.06 -4.41
CA ARG A 9 -18.89 -25.73 -4.52
C ARG A 9 -19.31 -25.29 -3.11
N ILE A 10 -18.38 -24.78 -2.32
CA ILE A 10 -18.73 -24.01 -1.11
C ILE A 10 -19.12 -22.60 -1.60
N LEU A 11 -20.28 -22.48 -2.24
CA LEU A 11 -20.94 -21.19 -2.42
C LEU A 11 -22.13 -21.22 -1.46
N ARG A 12 -22.03 -20.44 -0.37
CA ARG A 12 -23.17 -20.21 0.53
C ARG A 12 -24.18 -19.34 -0.22
N PRO A 13 -25.35 -19.88 -0.63
CA PRO A 13 -26.28 -19.17 -1.51
C PRO A 13 -27.04 -18.02 -0.83
N ASP A 14 -26.87 -17.85 0.48
CA ASP A 14 -27.72 -17.05 1.37
C ASP A 14 -26.89 -16.08 2.24
N LEU A 15 -25.92 -15.39 1.64
CA LEU A 15 -25.23 -14.31 2.34
C LEU A 15 -26.23 -13.20 2.72
N PRO A 16 -26.24 -12.75 3.99
CA PRO A 16 -27.14 -11.67 4.40
C PRO A 16 -26.82 -10.39 3.62
N ALA A 17 -27.83 -9.55 3.42
CA ALA A 17 -27.70 -8.31 2.67
C ALA A 17 -26.53 -7.46 3.19
N GLY A 18 -25.62 -7.09 2.27
CA GLY A 18 -24.40 -6.33 2.60
C GLY A 18 -23.15 -7.17 2.85
N VAL A 19 -23.24 -8.50 2.88
CA VAL A 19 -22.05 -9.38 2.95
C VAL A 19 -21.68 -9.83 1.54
N LEU A 20 -20.46 -9.47 1.13
CA LEU A 20 -19.90 -9.89 -0.15
C LEU A 20 -19.68 -11.41 -0.16
N SER A 21 -19.99 -12.06 -1.27
CA SER A 21 -19.50 -13.41 -1.51
C SER A 21 -17.97 -13.40 -1.53
N GLN A 22 -17.37 -14.57 -1.29
CA GLN A 22 -15.92 -14.71 -1.32
C GLN A 22 -15.32 -14.19 -2.64
N ARG A 23 -16.00 -14.44 -3.76
CA ARG A 23 -15.55 -13.96 -5.07
C ARG A 23 -15.60 -12.44 -5.17
N GLU A 24 -16.71 -11.82 -4.79
CA GLU A 24 -16.86 -10.35 -4.82
C GLU A 24 -15.89 -9.65 -3.86
N ALA A 25 -15.61 -10.28 -2.70
CA ALA A 25 -14.63 -9.76 -1.75
C ALA A 25 -13.19 -9.78 -2.31
N LEU A 26 -12.82 -10.83 -3.05
CA LEU A 26 -11.53 -10.92 -3.73
C LEU A 26 -11.44 -9.90 -4.87
N GLU A 27 -12.46 -9.80 -5.71
CA GLU A 27 -12.51 -8.81 -6.80
C GLU A 27 -12.39 -7.37 -6.27
N LYS A 28 -13.05 -7.07 -5.14
CA LYS A 28 -12.92 -5.79 -4.45
C LYS A 28 -11.51 -5.55 -3.89
N LEU A 29 -10.87 -6.58 -3.33
CA LEU A 29 -9.51 -6.48 -2.82
C LEU A 29 -8.52 -6.20 -3.96
N ASP A 30 -8.67 -6.86 -5.10
CA ASP A 30 -7.84 -6.64 -6.29
C ASP A 30 -7.97 -5.19 -6.76
N THR A 31 -9.22 -4.69 -6.87
CA THR A 31 -9.47 -3.28 -7.26
C THR A 31 -8.82 -2.29 -6.29
N LEU A 32 -8.98 -2.50 -4.97
CA LEU A 32 -8.35 -1.63 -3.96
C LEU A 32 -6.82 -1.67 -4.04
N THR A 33 -6.25 -2.82 -4.38
CA THR A 33 -4.80 -2.99 -4.55
C THR A 33 -4.31 -2.21 -5.76
N GLU A 34 -5.00 -2.31 -6.89
CA GLU A 34 -4.70 -1.54 -8.10
C GLU A 34 -4.81 -0.03 -7.84
N ASP A 35 -5.87 0.42 -7.17
CA ASP A 35 -6.07 1.83 -6.83
C ASP A 35 -4.95 2.37 -5.90
N ALA A 36 -4.50 1.56 -4.93
CA ALA A 36 -3.40 1.94 -4.04
C ALA A 36 -2.06 2.04 -4.76
N HIS A 37 -1.88 1.29 -5.86
CA HIS A 37 -0.66 1.31 -6.66
C HIS A 37 -0.59 2.54 -7.59
N VAL A 38 -1.73 3.12 -7.95
CA VAL A 38 -1.80 4.33 -8.78
C VAL A 38 -1.38 5.60 -7.99
N GLY A 39 -1.38 5.56 -6.66
CA GLY A 39 -0.88 6.64 -5.81
C GLY A 39 -1.55 7.99 -6.10
N GLY A 40 -0.76 9.01 -6.45
CA GLY A 40 -1.25 10.35 -6.80
C GLY A 40 -1.95 10.47 -8.15
N GLY A 41 -2.07 9.37 -8.91
CA GLY A 41 -2.65 9.35 -10.26
C GLY A 41 -1.59 9.35 -11.37
N LYS A 42 -1.94 8.77 -12.52
CA LYS A 42 -1.06 8.58 -13.68
C LYS A 42 -0.35 9.87 -14.11
N ALA A 43 -1.08 10.99 -14.21
CA ALA A 43 -0.50 12.27 -14.62
C ALA A 43 0.62 12.76 -13.65
N ARG A 44 0.50 12.48 -12.35
CA ARG A 44 1.54 12.85 -11.37
C ARG A 44 2.73 11.89 -11.42
N ILE A 45 2.49 10.61 -11.67
CA ILE A 45 3.54 9.61 -11.92
C ILE A 45 4.33 9.99 -13.17
N GLU A 46 3.67 10.29 -14.29
CA GLU A 46 4.32 10.73 -15.53
C GLU A 46 5.17 11.99 -15.32
N LYS A 47 4.66 12.97 -14.55
CA LYS A 47 5.44 14.17 -14.19
C LYS A 47 6.66 13.83 -13.33
N GLN A 48 6.53 12.89 -12.38
CA GLN A 48 7.63 12.41 -11.55
C GLN A 48 8.74 11.78 -12.42
N HIS A 49 8.34 10.89 -13.35
CA HIS A 49 9.25 10.23 -14.29
C HIS A 49 9.90 11.22 -15.27
N ALA A 50 9.15 12.19 -15.79
CA ALA A 50 9.70 13.24 -16.66
C ALA A 50 10.77 14.09 -15.95
N GLY A 51 10.70 14.18 -14.61
CA GLY A 51 11.75 14.79 -13.78
C GLY A 51 12.94 13.87 -13.47
N GLY A 52 13.02 12.68 -14.08
CA GLY A 52 14.08 11.70 -13.85
C GLY A 52 13.99 11.00 -12.48
N LYS A 53 12.83 11.06 -11.81
CA LYS A 53 12.63 10.46 -10.50
C LYS A 53 11.78 9.21 -10.59
N LEU A 54 12.16 8.18 -9.83
CA LEU A 54 11.31 7.03 -9.56
C LEU A 54 10.19 7.39 -8.58
N THR A 55 9.07 6.65 -8.65
CA THR A 55 7.99 6.63 -7.66
C THR A 55 8.44 5.91 -6.37
N ALA A 56 7.64 6.04 -5.31
CA ALA A 56 7.91 5.37 -4.03
C ALA A 56 8.02 3.84 -4.17
N ARG A 57 7.10 3.21 -4.90
CA ARG A 57 7.08 1.75 -5.11
C ARG A 57 8.24 1.28 -5.98
N GLU A 58 8.59 2.01 -7.03
CA GLU A 58 9.74 1.68 -7.88
C GLU A 58 11.06 1.72 -7.09
N ARG A 59 11.23 2.69 -6.16
CA ARG A 59 12.41 2.75 -5.29
C ARG A 59 12.51 1.54 -4.35
N ILE A 60 11.38 1.11 -3.79
CA ILE A 60 11.33 -0.09 -2.94
C ILE A 60 11.63 -1.35 -3.75
N ASN A 61 11.01 -1.50 -4.93
CA ASN A 61 11.24 -2.65 -5.80
C ASN A 61 12.68 -2.73 -6.30
N LEU A 62 13.37 -1.59 -6.47
CA LEU A 62 14.78 -1.56 -6.83
C LEU A 62 15.70 -1.95 -5.65
N LEU A 63 15.30 -1.62 -4.42
CA LEU A 63 16.05 -1.94 -3.22
C LEU A 63 15.91 -3.42 -2.81
N CYS A 64 14.69 -3.94 -2.85
CA CYS A 64 14.37 -5.26 -2.35
C CYS A 64 14.68 -6.36 -3.37
N ASP A 65 15.01 -7.55 -2.86
CA ASP A 65 15.09 -8.75 -3.67
C ASP A 65 13.74 -8.99 -4.37
N GLU A 66 13.76 -9.46 -5.62
CA GLU A 66 12.56 -9.62 -6.44
C GLU A 66 11.48 -10.46 -5.74
N GLY A 67 10.25 -9.95 -5.72
CA GLY A 67 9.11 -10.63 -5.10
C GLY A 67 9.14 -10.71 -3.56
N SER A 68 10.12 -10.08 -2.89
CA SER A 68 10.25 -10.18 -1.43
C SER A 68 9.50 -9.11 -0.64
N PHE A 69 9.06 -8.03 -1.29
CA PHE A 69 8.42 -6.91 -0.60
C PHE A 69 6.95 -7.22 -0.29
N GLU A 70 6.59 -7.11 0.99
CA GLU A 70 5.24 -7.20 1.51
C GLU A 70 4.82 -5.84 2.05
N GLU A 71 3.84 -5.21 1.39
CA GLU A 71 3.33 -3.90 1.80
C GLU A 71 2.42 -4.01 3.04
N ILE A 72 2.58 -3.08 3.96
CA ILE A 72 1.78 -2.93 5.17
C ILE A 72 0.98 -1.62 5.06
N ASP A 73 -0.29 -1.67 5.47
CA ASP A 73 -1.20 -0.52 5.52
C ASP A 73 -1.44 0.15 4.15
N ALA A 74 -1.45 -0.62 3.06
CA ALA A 74 -1.68 -0.14 1.69
C ALA A 74 -3.00 0.63 1.51
N PHE A 75 -4.04 0.26 2.28
CA PHE A 75 -5.40 0.82 2.15
C PHE A 75 -5.73 1.92 3.17
N VAL A 76 -4.78 2.32 4.00
CA VAL A 76 -4.99 3.39 4.98
C VAL A 76 -5.24 4.72 4.26
N THR A 77 -6.20 5.50 4.76
CA THR A 77 -6.50 6.86 4.30
C THR A 77 -6.48 7.81 5.49
N HIS A 78 -6.27 9.11 5.25
CA HIS A 78 -6.42 10.10 6.32
C HIS A 78 -7.88 10.19 6.80
N ASN A 79 -8.04 10.64 8.04
CA ASN A 79 -9.30 10.90 8.74
C ASN A 79 -9.73 12.38 8.72
N VAL A 80 -8.95 13.26 8.09
CA VAL A 80 -9.27 14.70 7.99
C VAL A 80 -10.49 14.96 7.09
N SER A 81 -11.47 15.72 7.60
CA SER A 81 -12.65 16.19 6.86
C SER A 81 -12.61 17.69 6.53
N ALA A 82 -11.68 18.44 7.12
CA ALA A 82 -11.51 19.88 6.88
C ALA A 82 -10.66 20.16 5.61
N TYR A 83 -10.51 21.45 5.28
CA TYR A 83 -9.60 21.95 4.23
C TYR A 83 -9.81 21.37 2.83
N GLY A 84 -11.04 20.91 2.52
CA GLY A 84 -11.36 20.30 1.22
C GLY A 84 -10.73 18.93 1.00
N LEU A 85 -10.36 18.23 2.08
CA LEU A 85 -9.80 16.87 2.04
C LEU A 85 -10.84 15.77 2.24
N ALA A 86 -12.08 16.10 2.64
CA ALA A 86 -13.13 15.11 2.92
C ALA A 86 -13.29 14.05 1.82
N ASP A 87 -13.26 14.47 0.55
CA ASP A 87 -13.47 13.61 -0.63
C ASP A 87 -12.17 13.12 -1.27
N LYS A 88 -11.00 13.60 -0.81
CA LYS A 88 -9.69 13.27 -1.40
C LYS A 88 -8.96 12.27 -0.53
N LYS A 89 -9.33 10.98 -0.59
CA LYS A 89 -8.76 9.94 0.26
C LYS A 89 -7.89 8.94 -0.53
N PRO A 90 -6.70 9.34 -0.99
CA PRO A 90 -5.79 8.41 -1.65
C PRO A 90 -5.39 7.29 -0.69
N LEU A 91 -5.41 6.05 -1.18
CA LEU A 91 -4.97 4.89 -0.43
C LEU A 91 -3.46 4.99 -0.14
N GLY A 92 -3.06 4.51 1.03
CA GLY A 92 -1.70 4.57 1.55
C GLY A 92 -1.34 5.88 2.25
N ASP A 93 -2.19 6.92 2.13
CA ASP A 93 -2.00 8.28 2.67
C ASP A 93 -0.67 8.94 2.28
N GLY A 94 -0.06 8.53 1.16
CA GLY A 94 1.16 9.14 0.61
C GLY A 94 2.48 8.61 1.17
N VAL A 95 2.46 7.47 1.84
CA VAL A 95 3.67 6.72 2.18
C VAL A 95 3.45 5.23 1.95
N VAL A 96 4.40 4.60 1.27
CA VAL A 96 4.46 3.14 1.10
C VAL A 96 5.33 2.61 2.22
N THR A 97 4.84 1.59 2.94
CA THR A 97 5.53 1.01 4.11
C THR A 97 5.47 -0.50 4.02
N GLY A 98 6.49 -1.20 4.49
CA GLY A 98 6.45 -2.65 4.51
C GLY A 98 7.74 -3.31 4.97
N VAL A 99 7.84 -4.59 4.68
CA VAL A 99 9.01 -5.43 4.95
C VAL A 99 9.43 -6.11 3.65
N GLY A 100 10.72 -6.23 3.41
CA GLY A 100 11.27 -6.96 2.27
C GLY A 100 12.58 -7.64 2.63
N ARG A 101 13.28 -8.14 1.61
CA ARG A 101 14.63 -8.68 1.78
C ARG A 101 15.63 -7.87 0.97
N VAL A 102 16.84 -7.71 1.49
CA VAL A 102 17.99 -7.15 0.77
C VAL A 102 19.14 -8.12 0.94
N TYR A 103 19.58 -8.73 -0.16
CA TYR A 103 20.56 -9.83 -0.13
C TYR A 103 20.14 -10.96 0.82
N GLY A 104 18.86 -11.33 0.78
CA GLY A 104 18.25 -12.38 1.58
C GLY A 104 17.95 -12.00 3.03
N ARG A 105 18.35 -10.82 3.50
CA ARG A 105 18.20 -10.37 4.90
C ARG A 105 16.94 -9.51 5.07
N PRO A 106 16.14 -9.70 6.13
CA PRO A 106 14.92 -8.92 6.35
C PRO A 106 15.26 -7.44 6.61
N VAL A 107 14.53 -6.55 5.95
CA VAL A 107 14.65 -5.09 6.07
C VAL A 107 13.26 -4.47 6.09
N TYR A 108 13.02 -3.58 7.03
CA TYR A 108 11.84 -2.72 7.02
C TYR A 108 12.08 -1.50 6.14
N VAL A 109 11.08 -1.05 5.42
CA VAL A 109 11.24 0.07 4.50
C VAL A 109 10.01 0.97 4.49
N PHE A 110 10.25 2.28 4.40
CA PHE A 110 9.24 3.22 3.94
C PHE A 110 9.76 4.06 2.77
N ALA A 111 8.85 4.44 1.89
CA ALA A 111 9.09 5.42 0.85
C ALA A 111 7.95 6.43 0.80
N GLN A 112 8.32 7.70 0.93
CA GLN A 112 7.38 8.82 0.85
C GLN A 112 7.01 9.05 -0.61
N ASP A 113 5.71 9.15 -0.90
CA ASP A 113 5.19 9.28 -2.26
C ASP A 113 4.89 10.75 -2.58
N PHE A 114 5.80 11.39 -3.29
CA PHE A 114 5.67 12.79 -3.70
C PHE A 114 4.45 13.04 -4.60
N THR A 115 3.93 12.01 -5.27
CA THR A 115 2.74 12.15 -6.12
C THR A 115 1.47 12.37 -5.28
N VAL A 116 1.45 11.95 -4.02
CA VAL A 116 0.31 12.09 -3.10
C VAL A 116 0.53 13.29 -2.19
N PHE A 117 -0.31 14.32 -2.33
CA PHE A 117 -0.21 15.58 -1.55
C PHE A 117 1.21 16.20 -1.48
N GLY A 118 2.04 16.02 -2.52
CA GLY A 118 3.43 16.50 -2.51
C GLY A 118 4.32 15.79 -1.50
N GLY A 119 3.99 14.56 -1.09
CA GLY A 119 4.72 13.80 -0.08
C GLY A 119 4.62 14.36 1.34
N SER A 120 3.70 15.31 1.57
CA SER A 120 3.52 15.90 2.91
C SER A 120 3.20 14.83 3.97
N LEU A 121 3.44 15.12 5.24
CA LEU A 121 3.20 14.21 6.36
C LEU A 121 1.90 14.61 7.07
N GLY A 122 0.92 13.71 7.05
CA GLY A 122 -0.29 13.79 7.87
C GLY A 122 -0.29 12.77 9.02
N GLU A 123 -1.36 12.76 9.82
CA GLU A 123 -1.48 11.86 10.99
C GLU A 123 -1.33 10.37 10.62
N ARG A 124 -2.07 9.91 9.61
CA ARG A 124 -2.10 8.48 9.23
C ARG A 124 -0.83 8.05 8.51
N TYR A 125 -0.31 8.89 7.63
CA TYR A 125 1.05 8.78 7.09
C TYR A 125 2.09 8.57 8.21
N GLY A 126 2.10 9.45 9.22
CA GLY A 126 3.08 9.39 10.31
C GLY A 126 2.93 8.10 11.12
N ALA A 127 1.68 7.73 11.44
CA ALA A 127 1.38 6.50 12.14
C ALA A 127 1.87 5.24 11.40
N LYS A 128 1.82 5.22 10.06
CA LYS A 128 2.38 4.11 9.26
C LYS A 128 3.90 4.00 9.41
N ILE A 129 4.62 5.13 9.36
CA ILE A 129 6.08 5.15 9.54
C ILE A 129 6.46 4.68 10.95
N VAL A 130 5.82 5.23 11.98
CA VAL A 130 6.08 4.81 13.38
C VAL A 130 5.82 3.32 13.55
N LYS A 131 4.73 2.79 12.98
CA LYS A 131 4.40 1.36 13.05
C LYS A 131 5.54 0.47 12.51
N ILE A 132 6.12 0.79 11.35
CA ILE A 132 7.22 -0.03 10.82
C ILE A 132 8.54 0.18 11.57
N MET A 133 8.77 1.35 12.17
CA MET A 133 9.91 1.59 13.04
C MET A 133 9.83 0.70 14.29
N ASP A 134 8.65 0.64 14.92
CA ASP A 134 8.40 -0.22 16.07
C ASP A 134 8.57 -1.70 15.73
N GLN A 135 8.09 -2.12 14.56
CA GLN A 135 8.27 -3.50 14.09
C GLN A 135 9.74 -3.83 13.79
N ALA A 136 10.48 -2.90 13.16
CA ALA A 136 11.91 -3.06 12.91
C ALA A 136 12.69 -3.21 14.21
N LEU A 137 12.40 -2.35 15.20
CA LEU A 137 13.00 -2.41 16.53
C LEU A 137 12.69 -3.74 17.22
N LYS A 138 11.42 -4.16 17.24
CA LYS A 138 10.97 -5.41 17.87
C LYS A 138 11.66 -6.64 17.27
N ASN A 139 11.89 -6.63 15.96
CA ASN A 139 12.45 -7.77 15.24
C ASN A 139 13.98 -7.68 15.04
N GLY A 140 14.62 -6.64 15.58
CA GLY A 140 16.08 -6.44 15.42
C GLY A 140 16.51 -6.30 13.96
N CYS A 141 15.65 -5.75 13.10
CA CYS A 141 15.88 -5.64 11.66
C CYS A 141 16.27 -4.20 11.28
N PRO A 142 17.13 -4.00 10.27
CA PRO A 142 17.39 -2.68 9.72
C PRO A 142 16.12 -2.01 9.19
N ILE A 143 16.08 -0.68 9.22
CA ILE A 143 15.05 0.12 8.56
C ILE A 143 15.69 1.09 7.56
N ILE A 144 15.10 1.18 6.36
CA ILE A 144 15.51 2.10 5.30
C ILE A 144 14.35 3.06 4.99
N GLY A 145 14.65 4.35 4.94
CA GLY A 145 13.66 5.40 4.65
C GLY A 145 14.03 6.19 3.40
N PHE A 146 13.15 6.20 2.39
CA PHE A 146 13.26 7.12 1.25
C PHE A 146 12.47 8.39 1.55
N ASN A 147 13.17 9.44 1.96
CA ASN A 147 12.59 10.73 2.29
C ASN A 147 12.43 11.60 1.03
N ASP A 148 11.20 11.95 0.70
CA ASP A 148 10.79 12.78 -0.45
C ASP A 148 9.46 13.46 -0.09
N SER A 149 9.54 14.40 0.87
CA SER A 149 8.39 15.07 1.49
C SER A 149 8.39 16.56 1.25
N GLY A 150 7.18 17.12 1.05
CA GLY A 150 6.93 18.55 1.01
C GLY A 150 6.74 19.23 2.38
N GLY A 151 6.91 18.52 3.50
CA GLY A 151 6.71 19.04 4.86
C GLY A 151 5.46 18.48 5.55
N ALA A 152 4.93 19.18 6.56
CA ALA A 152 3.72 18.75 7.28
C ALA A 152 2.43 19.15 6.55
N ARG A 153 1.35 18.38 6.76
CA ARG A 153 -0.02 18.74 6.35
C ARG A 153 -1.03 18.48 7.45
#